data_AF-A0A060BW71-F1
#
_entry.id   AF-A0A060BW71-F1
#
_cell.length_a   1.000
_cell.length_b   1.000
_cell.length_c   1.000
_cell.angle_alpha   90.00
_cell.angle_beta   90.00
_cell.angle_gamma   90.00
#
_symmetry.space_group_name_H-M   'P 1'
#
loop_
_entity.id
_entity.type
_entity.pdbx_description
1 polymer ?
#
loop_
_entity_poly.entity_id
_entity_poly.type
_entity_poly.pdbx_seq_one_letter_code
_entity_poly.pdbx_strand_id
1 'polypeptide(L)'
;MRFVWRILWGATWRVAAVVGLILGGATWYFHAQLPEYTALLDGRNRGSVTLLDRHGDVFAWRGETYGGKITADSVSPNLRNAIIATEDRRFYHHFGVSPRGIASAIRINLAEGRGPLEGNGGSTITQQVAKLLCLGVAY
;
A
#
# COMPACT_ATOMS: atom_id res chain seq x y z
N MET A 1 -36.86 -26.55 9.17
CA MET A 1 -35.80 -25.54 9.43
C MET A 1 -34.38 -26.09 9.64
N ARG A 2 -34.11 -27.00 10.59
CA ARG A 2 -32.72 -27.38 10.99
C ARG A 2 -31.87 -28.06 9.88
N PHE A 3 -32.51 -28.80 8.98
CA PHE A 3 -31.84 -29.47 7.85
C PHE A 3 -31.34 -28.47 6.79
N VAL A 4 -32.19 -27.52 6.40
CA VAL A 4 -31.83 -26.43 5.47
C VAL A 4 -30.68 -25.59 6.04
N TRP A 5 -30.71 -25.26 7.33
CA TRP A 5 -29.62 -24.54 8.00
C TRP A 5 -28.28 -25.31 7.97
N ARG A 6 -28.30 -26.63 8.17
CA ARG A 6 -27.10 -27.48 8.06
C ARG A 6 -26.55 -27.54 6.63
N ILE A 7 -27.41 -27.55 5.62
CA ILE A 7 -26.98 -27.50 4.22
C ILE A 7 -26.38 -26.14 3.89
N LEU A 8 -27.05 -25.04 4.27
CA LEU A 8 -26.56 -23.68 4.05
C LEU A 8 -25.20 -23.47 4.73
N TRP A 9 -25.10 -23.78 6.02
CA TRP A 9 -23.82 -23.73 6.74
C TRP A 9 -22.76 -24.62 6.09
N GLY A 10 -23.15 -25.83 5.70
CA GLY A 10 -22.36 -26.80 4.96
C GLY A 10 -21.79 -26.25 3.65
N ALA A 11 -22.59 -25.51 2.89
CA ALA A 11 -22.16 -24.91 1.63
C ALA A 11 -21.26 -23.70 1.90
N THR A 12 -21.62 -22.83 2.85
CA THR A 12 -20.86 -21.64 3.19
C THR A 12 -19.43 -21.97 3.63
N TRP A 13 -19.23 -22.93 4.53
CA TRP A 13 -17.87 -23.26 4.98
C TRP A 13 -17.00 -23.85 3.87
N ARG A 14 -17.60 -24.66 2.97
CA ARG A 14 -16.87 -25.24 1.83
C ARG A 14 -16.46 -24.17 0.83
N VAL A 15 -17.37 -23.26 0.50
CA VAL A 15 -17.05 -22.11 -0.37
C VAL A 15 -15.97 -21.25 0.28
N ALA A 16 -16.10 -20.92 1.56
CA ALA A 16 -15.09 -20.15 2.28
C ALA A 16 -13.72 -20.85 2.31
N ALA A 17 -13.69 -22.18 2.51
CA ALA A 17 -12.47 -22.96 2.48
C ALA A 17 -11.82 -22.98 1.09
N VAL A 18 -12.60 -23.17 0.02
CA VAL A 18 -12.11 -23.12 -1.36
C VAL A 18 -11.56 -21.73 -1.70
N VAL A 19 -12.29 -20.66 -1.37
CA VAL A 19 -11.83 -19.28 -1.57
C VAL A 19 -10.57 -19.00 -0.76
N GLY A 20 -10.52 -19.44 0.50
CA GLY A 20 -9.34 -19.31 1.36
C GLY A 20 -8.12 -20.04 0.79
N LEU A 21 -8.29 -21.25 0.26
CA LEU A 21 -7.24 -22.01 -0.39
C LEU A 21 -6.74 -21.33 -1.68
N ILE A 22 -7.66 -20.81 -2.51
CA ILE A 22 -7.30 -20.09 -3.73
C ILE A 22 -6.52 -18.82 -3.38
N LEU A 23 -7.02 -18.01 -2.44
CA LEU A 23 -6.36 -16.77 -2.02
C LEU A 23 -5.02 -17.05 -1.34
N GLY A 24 -4.96 -18.06 -0.47
CA GLY A 24 -3.72 -18.47 0.21
C GLY A 24 -2.69 -18.99 -0.79
N GLY A 25 -3.10 -19.84 -1.73
CA GLY A 25 -2.25 -20.38 -2.78
C GLY A 25 -1.73 -19.28 -3.72
N ALA A 26 -2.59 -18.35 -4.14
CA ALA A 26 -2.18 -17.20 -4.94
C ALA A 26 -1.20 -16.29 -4.18
N THR A 27 -1.49 -16.00 -2.91
CA THR A 27 -0.62 -15.17 -2.06
C THR A 27 0.75 -15.83 -1.90
N TRP A 28 0.79 -17.12 -1.60
CA TRP A 28 2.04 -17.88 -1.47
C TRP A 28 2.83 -17.94 -2.77
N TYR A 29 2.14 -18.19 -3.89
CA TYR A 29 2.73 -18.17 -5.23
C TYR A 29 3.43 -16.83 -5.45
N PHE A 30 2.71 -15.71 -5.46
CA PHE A 30 3.29 -14.40 -5.70
C PHE A 30 4.40 -14.05 -4.70
N HIS A 31 4.21 -14.36 -3.41
CA HIS A 31 5.24 -14.12 -2.40
C HIS A 31 6.54 -14.88 -2.71
N ALA A 32 6.46 -16.11 -3.22
CA ALA A 32 7.63 -16.92 -3.55
C ALA A 32 8.40 -16.40 -4.78
N GLN A 33 7.79 -15.55 -5.62
CA GLN A 33 8.47 -14.93 -6.76
C GLN A 33 8.89 -13.48 -6.52
N LEU A 34 8.50 -12.86 -5.41
CA LEU A 34 8.88 -11.49 -5.13
C LEU A 34 10.40 -11.40 -4.89
N PRO A 35 11.10 -10.49 -5.59
CA PRO A 35 12.50 -10.21 -5.28
C PRO A 35 12.61 -9.62 -3.87
N GLU A 36 13.82 -9.69 -3.30
CA GLU A 36 14.08 -9.05 -2.03
C GLU A 36 13.76 -7.54 -2.11
N TYR A 37 13.13 -6.99 -1.07
CA TYR A 37 12.72 -5.58 -1.06
C TYR A 37 13.91 -4.63 -1.26
N THR A 38 15.10 -5.05 -0.86
CA THR A 38 16.36 -4.33 -1.08
C THR A 38 16.64 -4.11 -2.57
N ALA A 39 16.30 -5.08 -3.43
CA ALA A 39 16.41 -4.96 -4.88
C ALA A 39 15.39 -3.97 -5.46
N LEU A 40 14.19 -3.88 -4.86
CA LEU A 40 13.18 -2.88 -5.23
C LEU A 40 13.59 -1.47 -4.80
N LEU A 41 14.32 -1.36 -3.69
CA LEU A 41 14.87 -0.10 -3.19
C LEU A 41 16.24 0.21 -3.79
N ASP A 42 16.86 -0.68 -4.56
CA ASP A 42 18.17 -0.49 -5.18
C ASP A 42 18.08 0.47 -6.36
N GLY A 43 18.03 1.77 -6.04
CA GLY A 43 18.00 2.88 -7.00
C GLY A 43 19.28 3.06 -7.83
N ARG A 44 20.20 2.09 -7.90
CA ARG A 44 21.32 2.14 -8.86
C ARG A 44 20.83 2.23 -10.31
N ASN A 45 19.65 1.70 -10.62
CA ASN A 45 19.00 1.86 -11.92
C ASN A 45 18.33 3.24 -12.12
N ARG A 46 18.21 4.06 -11.07
CA ARG A 46 17.61 5.40 -11.04
C ARG A 46 18.60 6.44 -10.49
N GLY A 47 19.89 6.25 -10.77
CA GLY A 47 20.94 7.12 -10.27
C GLY A 47 20.74 8.58 -10.69
N SER A 48 21.05 9.51 -9.81
CA SER A 48 21.20 10.91 -10.16
C SER A 48 22.64 11.35 -10.06
N VAL A 49 23.02 12.26 -10.94
CA VAL A 49 24.29 12.98 -10.90
C VAL A 49 24.01 14.35 -10.30
N THR A 50 24.61 14.63 -9.15
CA THR A 50 24.60 15.95 -8.53
C THR A 50 25.79 16.75 -9.03
N LEU A 51 25.55 17.91 -9.65
CA LEU A 51 26.58 18.82 -10.12
C LEU A 51 26.85 19.87 -9.05
N LEU A 52 28.12 19.97 -8.64
CA LEU A 52 28.62 20.90 -7.63
C LEU A 52 29.39 22.03 -8.31
N ASP A 53 29.28 23.25 -7.79
CA ASP A 53 30.09 24.37 -8.24
C ASP A 53 31.51 24.30 -7.63
N ARG A 54 32.33 25.32 -7.90
CA ARG A 54 33.71 25.41 -7.36
C ARG A 54 33.78 25.58 -5.84
N HIS A 55 32.68 25.95 -5.20
CA HIS A 55 32.55 26.14 -3.75
C HIS A 55 31.98 24.89 -3.06
N GLY A 56 31.55 23.90 -3.83
CA GLY A 56 30.92 22.67 -3.34
C GLY A 56 29.40 22.77 -3.20
N ASP A 57 28.79 23.85 -3.69
CA ASP A 57 27.34 24.05 -3.64
C ASP A 57 26.64 23.33 -4.80
N VAL A 58 25.50 22.71 -4.52
CA VAL A 58 24.69 22.02 -5.54
C VAL A 58 24.00 23.06 -6.43
N PHE A 59 24.35 23.11 -7.72
CA PHE A 59 23.70 24.02 -8.68
C PHE A 59 22.80 23.30 -9.69
N ALA A 60 22.97 21.99 -9.88
CA ALA A 60 22.12 21.19 -10.75
C ALA A 60 22.14 19.71 -10.38
N TRP A 61 21.14 18.97 -10.84
CA TRP A 61 21.14 17.51 -10.82
C TRP A 61 20.50 16.95 -12.08
N ARG A 62 20.88 15.71 -12.44
CA ARG A 62 20.35 14.97 -13.59
C ARG A 62 20.00 13.56 -13.14
N GLY A 63 18.75 13.13 -13.33
CA GLY A 63 18.25 11.80 -12.96
C GLY A 63 16.93 11.87 -12.20
N GLU A 64 16.34 10.72 -11.88
CA GLU A 64 15.00 10.62 -11.28
C GLU A 64 14.96 10.96 -9.78
N THR A 65 16.08 10.84 -9.07
CA THR A 65 16.08 10.97 -7.59
C THR A 65 17.02 12.08 -7.12
N TYR A 66 16.48 13.22 -6.68
CA TYR A 66 17.27 14.26 -6.00
C TYR A 66 17.45 13.93 -4.50
N GLY A 67 18.63 14.15 -3.93
CA GLY A 67 18.84 14.10 -2.47
C GLY A 67 19.11 12.71 -1.85
N GLY A 68 19.30 11.66 -2.66
CA GLY A 68 19.64 10.32 -2.18
C GLY A 68 18.49 9.59 -1.45
N LYS A 69 18.78 8.40 -0.89
CA LYS A 69 17.80 7.64 -0.09
C LYS A 69 17.74 8.22 1.31
N ILE A 70 16.57 8.68 1.73
CA ILE A 70 16.28 9.11 3.10
C ILE A 70 15.58 8.00 3.89
N THR A 71 15.74 8.03 5.21
CA THR A 71 15.01 7.12 6.12
C THR A 71 13.84 7.86 6.76
N ALA A 72 12.85 7.11 7.25
CA ALA A 72 11.72 7.70 7.98
C ALA A 72 12.15 8.49 9.23
N ASP A 73 13.33 8.16 9.79
CA ASP A 73 13.91 8.82 10.96
C ASP A 73 14.64 10.11 10.60
N SER A 74 15.18 10.22 9.39
CA SER A 74 15.79 11.48 8.88
C SER A 74 14.76 12.55 8.49
N VAL A 75 13.47 12.20 8.47
CA VAL A 75 12.39 13.12 8.11
C VAL A 75 11.84 13.81 9.36
N SER A 76 11.50 15.09 9.23
CA SER A 76 10.84 15.87 10.28
C SER A 76 9.65 15.09 10.88
N PRO A 77 9.57 14.95 12.22
CA PRO A 77 8.44 14.31 12.88
C PRO A 77 7.10 14.92 12.50
N ASN A 78 7.06 16.24 12.25
CA ASN A 78 5.85 16.94 11.83
C ASN A 78 5.38 16.49 10.44
N LEU A 79 6.31 16.31 9.50
CA LEU A 79 5.98 15.83 8.15
C LEU A 79 5.50 14.37 8.21
N ARG A 80 6.20 13.50 8.94
CA ARG A 80 5.78 12.10 9.14
C ARG A 80 4.38 12.03 9.74
N ASN A 81 4.11 12.81 10.78
CA ASN A 81 2.81 12.84 11.45
C ASN A 81 1.72 13.42 10.54
N ALA A 82 2.01 14.44 9.73
CA ALA A 82 1.06 15.01 8.78
C ALA A 82 0.62 13.96 7.74
N ILE A 83 1.58 13.25 7.12
CA ILE A 83 1.28 12.19 6.14
C ILE A 83 0.45 11.08 6.78
N ILE A 84 0.84 10.60 7.96
CA ILE A 84 0.07 9.58 8.67
C ILE A 84 -1.34 10.11 8.98
N ALA A 85 -1.49 11.36 9.43
CA ALA A 85 -2.80 11.90 9.77
C ALA A 85 -3.73 12.05 8.55
N THR A 86 -3.20 12.36 7.36
CA THR A 86 -3.98 12.58 6.14
C THR A 86 -4.23 11.30 5.36
N GLU A 87 -3.22 10.45 5.18
CA GLU A 87 -3.29 9.26 4.32
C GLU A 87 -3.77 8.03 5.07
N ASP A 88 -3.31 7.83 6.32
CA ASP A 88 -3.59 6.61 7.06
C ASP A 88 -3.49 6.83 8.58
N ARG A 89 -4.51 7.48 9.14
CA ARG A 89 -4.53 7.90 10.55
C ARG A 89 -4.31 6.77 11.56
N ARG A 90 -4.50 5.51 11.15
CA ARG A 90 -4.37 4.31 11.99
C ARG A 90 -3.24 3.40 11.52
N PHE A 91 -2.27 3.93 10.77
CA PHE A 91 -1.16 3.20 10.18
C PHE A 91 -0.53 2.18 11.15
N TYR A 92 -0.22 2.60 12.38
CA TYR A 92 0.41 1.76 13.40
C TYR A 92 -0.52 0.75 14.09
N HIS A 93 -1.82 0.77 13.80
CA HIS A 93 -2.84 -0.08 14.44
C HIS A 93 -3.36 -1.18 13.51
N HIS A 94 -2.76 -1.38 12.34
CA HIS A 94 -3.15 -2.43 11.41
C HIS A 94 -1.97 -3.05 10.66
N PHE A 95 -2.16 -4.27 10.17
CA PHE A 95 -1.17 -5.04 9.43
C PHE A 95 -1.19 -4.74 7.91
N GLY A 96 -1.33 -3.45 7.56
CA GLY A 96 -1.33 -2.99 6.17
C GLY A 96 -2.70 -3.00 5.45
N VAL A 97 -3.76 -3.53 6.07
CA VAL A 97 -5.15 -3.37 5.58
C VAL A 97 -6.02 -2.89 6.72
N SER A 98 -6.87 -1.89 6.47
CA SER A 98 -7.71 -1.24 7.48
C SER A 98 -9.19 -1.54 7.23
N PRO A 99 -9.79 -2.60 7.82
CA PRO A 99 -11.22 -2.88 7.68
C PRO A 99 -12.10 -1.69 8.10
N ARG A 100 -11.66 -0.97 9.15
CA ARG A 100 -12.30 0.26 9.61
C ARG A 100 -12.18 1.41 8.60
N GLY A 101 -11.03 1.54 7.92
CA GLY A 101 -10.83 2.52 6.85
C GLY A 101 -11.76 2.27 5.69
N ILE A 102 -11.81 1.02 5.22
CA ILE A 102 -12.70 0.57 4.14
C ILE A 102 -14.18 0.82 4.50
N ALA A 103 -14.62 0.37 5.68
CA ALA A 103 -16.00 0.56 6.11
C ALA A 103 -16.37 2.05 6.26
N SER A 104 -15.45 2.89 6.75
CA SER A 104 -15.66 4.33 6.86
C SER A 104 -15.79 4.98 5.49
N ALA A 105 -14.93 4.63 4.54
CA ALA A 105 -14.97 5.15 3.17
C ALA A 105 -16.30 4.79 2.49
N ILE A 106 -16.72 3.53 2.56
CA ILE A 106 -18.01 3.06 2.03
C ILE A 106 -19.16 3.86 2.63
N ARG A 107 -19.17 4.02 3.96
CA ARG A 107 -20.23 4.76 4.66
C ARG A 107 -20.31 6.21 4.22
N ILE A 108 -19.17 6.90 4.08
CA ILE A 108 -19.13 8.30 3.65
C ILE A 108 -19.60 8.43 2.20
N ASN A 109 -19.10 7.60 1.29
CA ASN A 109 -19.48 7.66 -0.12
C ASN A 109 -20.98 7.43 -0.33
N LEU A 110 -21.55 6.44 0.35
CA LEU A 110 -22.99 6.18 0.31
C LEU A 110 -23.81 7.34 0.92
N ALA A 111 -23.33 7.95 2.01
CA ALA A 111 -23.99 9.10 2.61
C ALA A 111 -23.94 10.36 1.71
N GLU A 112 -22.93 10.46 0.85
CA GLU A 112 -22.79 11.51 -0.16
C GLU A 112 -23.53 11.21 -1.47
N GLY A 113 -24.29 10.10 -1.54
CA GLY A 113 -25.05 9.70 -2.72
C GLY A 113 -24.19 9.10 -3.86
N ARG A 114 -22.93 8.73 -3.57
CA ARG A 114 -22.01 8.09 -4.51
C ARG A 114 -22.04 6.56 -4.37
N GLY A 115 -21.47 5.84 -5.34
CA GLY A 115 -21.22 4.41 -5.19
C GLY A 115 -20.29 4.10 -4.00
N PRO A 116 -20.36 2.89 -3.41
CA PRO A 116 -19.59 2.53 -2.21
C PRO A 116 -18.06 2.62 -2.40
N LEU A 117 -17.59 2.59 -3.65
CA LEU A 117 -16.19 2.66 -4.03
C LEU A 117 -15.84 3.96 -4.79
N GLU A 118 -16.73 4.96 -4.77
CA GLU A 118 -16.58 6.21 -5.51
C GLU A 118 -16.36 7.40 -4.57
N GLY A 119 -15.18 8.00 -4.61
CA GLY A 119 -14.83 9.18 -3.82
C GLY A 119 -13.79 8.87 -2.75
N ASN A 120 -14.20 8.91 -1.48
CA ASN A 120 -13.29 8.79 -0.34
C ASN A 120 -12.51 7.48 -0.38
N GLY A 121 -11.19 7.57 -0.22
CA GLY A 121 -10.28 6.43 -0.19
C GLY A 121 -10.24 5.75 1.18
N GLY A 122 -10.32 4.43 1.19
CA GLY A 122 -10.12 3.59 2.39
C GLY A 122 -8.77 2.85 2.43
N SER A 123 -7.89 3.14 1.48
CA SER A 123 -6.61 2.46 1.30
C SER A 123 -5.58 2.87 2.34
N THR A 124 -4.70 1.96 2.72
CA THR A 124 -3.59 2.21 3.66
C THR A 124 -2.32 2.65 2.93
N ILE A 125 -1.37 3.24 3.66
CA ILE A 125 -0.03 3.54 3.10
C ILE A 125 0.62 2.24 2.58
N THR A 126 0.47 1.11 3.28
CA THR A 126 1.01 -0.19 2.83
C THR A 126 0.42 -0.63 1.49
N GLN A 127 -0.89 -0.47 1.29
CA GLN A 127 -1.53 -0.81 0.01
C GLN A 127 -1.06 0.13 -1.11
N GLN A 128 -0.91 1.42 -0.82
CA GLN A 128 -0.40 2.39 -1.79
C GLN A 128 1.03 2.03 -2.22
N VAL A 129 1.92 1.73 -1.28
CA VAL A 129 3.29 1.30 -1.56
C VAL A 129 3.32 -0.01 -2.34
N ALA A 130 2.52 -1.02 -1.93
CA ALA A 130 2.45 -2.29 -2.65
C ALA A 130 1.94 -2.11 -4.09
N LYS A 131 0.96 -1.24 -4.31
CA LYS A 131 0.49 -0.90 -5.66
C LYS A 131 1.59 -0.27 -6.49
N LEU A 132 2.35 0.68 -5.93
CA LEU A 132 3.45 1.35 -6.63
C LEU A 132 4.58 0.38 -6.98
N LEU A 133 4.93 -0.53 -6.08
CA LEU A 133 6.05 -1.46 -6.28
C LEU A 133 5.69 -2.65 -7.19
N CYS A 134 4.48 -3.19 -7.07
CA CYS A 134 4.10 -4.43 -7.77
C CYS A 134 3.31 -4.19 -9.06
N LEU A 135 2.57 -3.07 -9.13
CA LEU A 135 1.68 -2.74 -10.25
C LEU A 135 2.00 -1.39 -10.89
N GLY A 136 2.95 -0.64 -10.34
CA GLY A 136 3.38 0.63 -10.88
C GLY A 136 4.14 0.43 -12.18
N VAL A 137 3.64 1.03 -13.26
CA VAL A 137 4.42 1.23 -14.47
C VAL A 137 5.43 2.33 -14.16
N ALA A 138 6.72 2.10 -14.41
CA ALA A 138 7.72 3.16 -14.36
C ALA A 138 7.34 4.21 -15.42
N TYR A 139 6.93 5.39 -14.99
CA TYR A 139 6.73 6.56 -15.85
C TYR A 139 8.09 7.18 -16.17
#